data_AF-A0A059LQD7-F1
#
_entry.id   AF-A0A059LQD7-F1
#
_cell.length_a   1.000
_cell.length_b   1.000
_cell.length_c   1.000
_cell.angle_alpha   90.00
_cell.angle_beta   90.00
_cell.angle_gamma   90.00
#
_symmetry.space_group_name_H-M   'P 1'
#
loop_
_entity.id
_entity.type
_entity.pdbx_description
1 polymer ?
#
loop_
_entity_poly.entity_id
_entity_poly.type
_entity_poly.pdbx_seq_one_letter_code
_entity_poly.pdbx_strand_id
1 'polypeptide(L)'
;MIERLPQNVAIDILAKAYLWGEPEGSGFWMAYDGCNPFRMVVPLVCKRWYQLVKTPAAAQLFFKRLRVVDSCISPKARFHSGALLRWFRERAEYVQELEVDLTDIFSSSQMVTEVTAAVVEMIAVARSLRVLRLSGRLSLGAIFRGLETSVAR
;
A
#
# COMPACT_ATOMS: atom_id res chain seq x y z
N MET A 1 9.81 14.65 20.83
CA MET A 1 8.48 15.19 21.14
C MET A 1 7.39 14.11 21.05
N ILE A 2 7.17 13.47 19.89
CA ILE A 2 6.14 12.41 19.73
C ILE A 2 6.38 11.17 20.62
N GLU A 3 7.64 10.82 20.90
CA GLU A 3 7.98 9.62 21.69
C GLU A 3 7.55 9.65 23.16
N ARG A 4 7.34 10.85 23.70
CA ARG A 4 6.93 11.07 25.09
C ARG A 4 5.42 11.22 25.25
N LEU A 5 4.67 11.20 24.14
CA LEU A 5 3.22 11.34 24.16
C LEU A 5 2.55 10.00 24.49
N PRO A 6 1.33 10.01 25.06
CA PRO A 6 0.48 8.85 25.12
C PRO A 6 0.31 8.21 23.74
N GLN A 7 0.27 6.89 23.68
CA GLN A 7 0.28 6.15 22.41
C GLN A 7 -0.88 6.56 21.48
N ASN A 8 -2.09 6.74 22.00
CA ASN A 8 -3.25 7.19 21.24
C ASN A 8 -3.03 8.58 20.61
N VAL A 9 -2.42 9.52 21.34
CA VAL A 9 -2.12 10.87 20.84
C VAL A 9 -1.02 10.82 19.79
N ALA A 10 0.02 10.02 20.01
CA ALA A 10 1.08 9.83 19.02
C ALA A 10 0.55 9.19 17.73
N ILE A 11 -0.33 8.19 17.84
CA ILE A 11 -0.98 7.56 16.69
C ILE A 11 -1.85 8.57 15.96
N ASP A 12 -2.65 9.39 16.65
CA ASP A 12 -3.51 10.39 16.00
C ASP A 12 -2.69 11.46 15.25
N ILE A 13 -1.59 11.94 15.84
CA ILE A 13 -0.68 12.89 15.18
C ILE A 13 -0.07 12.27 13.92
N LEU A 14 0.46 11.05 14.04
CA LEU A 14 1.03 10.34 12.90
C LEU A 14 -0.03 10.01 11.86
N ALA A 15 -1.24 9.63 12.27
CA ALA A 15 -2.37 9.35 11.38
C ALA A 15 -2.77 10.60 10.62
N LYS A 16 -2.78 11.78 11.23
CA LYS A 16 -3.03 13.04 10.53
C LYS A 16 -1.93 13.36 9.52
N ALA A 17 -0.66 13.18 9.88
CA ALA A 17 0.44 13.29 8.93
C ALA A 17 0.40 12.24 7.80
N TYR A 18 -0.17 11.06 8.09
CA TYR A 18 -0.29 9.91 7.19
C TYR A 18 -1.51 9.99 6.26
N LEU A 19 -2.62 10.54 6.76
CA LEU A 19 -3.94 10.66 6.11
C LEU A 19 -4.14 12.02 5.45
N TRP A 20 -3.26 13.00 5.67
CA TRP A 20 -3.15 14.14 4.76
C TRP A 20 -2.71 13.58 3.41
N GLY A 21 -3.72 13.34 2.56
CA GLY A 21 -3.52 13.31 1.13
C GLY A 21 -2.76 14.56 0.72
N GLU A 22 -1.89 14.41 -0.27
CA GLU A 22 -1.17 15.50 -0.91
C GLU A 22 -2.08 16.75 -0.94
N PRO A 23 -1.77 17.83 -0.19
CA PRO A 23 -2.47 19.08 -0.44
C PRO A 23 -2.24 19.39 -1.92
N GLU A 24 -3.31 19.64 -2.66
CA GLU A 24 -3.26 19.85 -4.11
C GLU A 24 -2.05 20.72 -4.48
N GLY A 25 -1.11 20.16 -5.25
CA GLY A 25 0.08 20.88 -5.72
C GLY A 25 1.35 20.74 -4.86
N SER A 26 1.39 19.93 -3.79
CA SER A 26 2.65 19.72 -3.05
C SER A 26 3.53 18.67 -3.75
N GLY A 27 4.53 19.09 -4.52
CA GLY A 27 5.51 18.21 -5.18
C GLY A 27 6.36 17.30 -4.26
N PHE A 28 6.04 17.23 -2.96
CA PHE A 28 6.65 16.32 -2.00
C PHE A 28 6.32 14.86 -2.32
N TRP A 29 5.08 14.52 -2.69
CA TRP A 29 4.75 13.14 -3.07
C TRP A 29 5.28 12.82 -4.47
N MET A 30 5.32 13.80 -5.39
CA MET A 30 6.01 13.65 -6.68
C MET A 30 7.50 13.32 -6.55
N ALA A 31 8.19 13.80 -5.50
CA ALA A 31 9.58 13.40 -5.22
C ALA A 31 9.72 11.91 -4.83
N TYR A 32 8.62 11.26 -4.46
CA TYR A 32 8.49 9.82 -4.24
C TYR A 32 7.57 9.18 -5.28
N ASP A 33 7.46 9.81 -6.46
CA ASP A 33 6.68 9.39 -7.62
C ASP A 33 5.20 9.07 -7.29
N GLY A 34 4.61 9.68 -6.26
CA GLY A 34 3.22 9.49 -5.84
C GLY A 34 2.98 8.36 -4.83
N CYS A 35 4.03 7.63 -4.42
CA CYS A 35 3.91 6.61 -3.36
C CYS A 35 4.09 7.29 -1.99
N ASN A 36 3.15 7.10 -1.05
CA ASN A 36 3.17 7.79 0.25
C ASN A 36 4.48 7.51 1.03
N PRO A 37 5.40 8.48 1.15
CA PRO A 37 6.71 8.26 1.75
C PRO A 37 6.63 8.07 3.26
N PHE A 38 5.60 8.59 3.93
CA PHE A 38 5.44 8.39 5.37
C PHE A 38 5.28 6.90 5.73
N ARG A 39 4.78 6.05 4.81
CA ARG A 39 4.75 4.59 5.00
C ARG A 39 6.12 3.96 5.11
N MET A 40 7.11 4.53 4.42
CA MET A 40 8.48 4.05 4.39
C MET A 40 9.36 4.77 5.41
N VAL A 41 9.10 6.05 5.69
CA VAL A 41 9.96 6.92 6.50
C VAL A 41 9.61 6.87 7.99
N VAL A 42 8.33 6.79 8.37
CA VAL A 42 7.90 6.75 9.79
C VAL A 42 8.57 5.59 10.56
N PRO A 43 8.69 4.37 10.03
CA PRO A 43 9.39 3.28 10.70
C PRO A 43 10.91 3.49 10.84
N LEU A 44 11.50 4.44 10.10
CA LEU A 44 12.95 4.71 10.06
C LEU A 44 13.38 5.87 10.97
N VAL A 45 12.45 6.67 11.49
CA VAL A 45 12.76 7.83 12.35
C VAL A 45 13.45 7.40 13.64
N CYS A 46 12.87 6.43 14.36
CA CYS A 46 13.47 5.86 15.57
C CYS A 46 12.77 4.54 15.97
N LYS A 47 13.36 3.83 16.93
CA LYS A 47 12.82 2.58 17.47
C LYS A 47 11.40 2.73 18.04
N ARG A 48 11.10 3.86 18.69
CA ARG A 48 9.78 4.09 19.30
C ARG A 48 8.69 4.28 18.26
N TRP A 49 8.98 4.99 17.18
CA TRP A 49 8.04 5.18 16.07
C TRP A 49 7.79 3.88 15.34
N TYR A 50 8.85 3.09 15.09
CA TYR A 50 8.76 1.74 14.55
C TYR A 50 7.83 0.83 15.37
N GLN A 51 7.95 0.86 16.70
CA GLN A 51 7.09 0.10 17.58
C GLN A 51 5.64 0.59 17.55
N LEU A 52 5.44 1.92 17.49
CA LEU A 52 4.12 2.52 17.49
C LEU A 52 3.32 2.16 16.23
N VAL A 53 3.93 2.22 15.04
CA VAL A 53 3.26 1.86 13.78
C VAL A 53 2.93 0.38 13.65
N LYS A 54 3.58 -0.48 14.44
CA LYS A 54 3.30 -1.92 14.51
C LYS A 54 2.16 -2.28 15.45
N THR A 55 1.65 -1.33 16.23
CA THR A 55 0.53 -1.61 17.12
C THR A 55 -0.76 -1.84 16.32
N PRO A 56 -1.66 -2.72 16.76
CA PRO A 56 -2.93 -2.96 16.05
C PRO A 56 -3.76 -1.69 15.85
N ALA A 57 -3.80 -0.81 16.86
CA ALA A 57 -4.51 0.47 16.80
C ALA A 57 -3.95 1.39 15.71
N ALA A 58 -2.63 1.45 15.55
CA ALA A 58 -1.98 2.19 14.49
C ALA A 58 -2.24 1.54 13.12
N ALA A 59 -2.10 0.22 13.05
CA ALA A 59 -2.29 -0.54 11.81
C ALA A 59 -3.71 -0.39 11.25
N GLN A 60 -4.72 -0.39 12.12
CA GLN A 60 -6.12 -0.13 11.76
C GLN A 60 -6.36 1.25 11.17
N LEU A 61 -5.54 2.25 11.49
CA LEU A 61 -5.68 3.60 10.94
C LEU A 61 -4.85 3.76 9.67
N PHE A 62 -3.60 3.32 9.71
CA PHE A 62 -2.64 3.46 8.62
C PHE A 62 -2.98 2.58 7.42
N PHE A 63 -3.37 1.33 7.66
CA PHE A 63 -3.56 0.36 6.58
C PHE A 63 -5.01 0.18 6.16
N LYS A 64 -5.97 0.89 6.79
CA LYS A 64 -7.38 0.86 6.39
C LYS A 64 -7.59 1.11 4.90
N ARG A 65 -6.89 2.11 4.38
CA ARG A 65 -6.95 2.54 2.98
C ARG A 65 -5.56 2.44 2.36
N LEU A 66 -5.40 1.63 1.33
CA LEU A 66 -4.14 1.47 0.61
C LEU A 66 -4.32 1.86 -0.85
N ARG A 67 -3.51 2.81 -1.33
CA ARG A 67 -3.34 3.09 -2.75
C ARG A 67 -2.00 2.53 -3.23
N VAL A 68 -2.01 1.85 -4.37
CA VAL A 68 -0.85 1.28 -5.05
C VAL A 68 -0.81 1.90 -6.45
N VAL A 69 0.30 2.58 -6.75
CA VAL A 69 0.53 3.26 -8.04
C VAL A 69 1.81 2.73 -8.69
N ASP A 70 2.08 3.11 -9.94
CA ASP A 70 3.25 2.64 -10.68
C ASP A 70 4.56 2.79 -9.93
N SER A 71 4.76 3.92 -9.25
CA SER A 71 5.96 4.17 -8.46
C SER A 71 6.16 3.22 -7.30
N CYS A 72 5.05 2.75 -6.72
CA CYS A 72 5.09 1.71 -5.72
C CYS A 72 5.51 0.37 -6.31
N ILE A 73 5.56 0.19 -7.63
CA ILE A 73 5.91 -1.08 -8.31
C ILE A 73 7.00 -0.87 -9.40
N SER A 74 7.57 0.34 -9.49
CA SER A 74 8.41 0.76 -10.62
C SER A 74 9.77 0.05 -10.59
N PRO A 75 10.29 -0.41 -11.74
CA PRO A 75 11.60 -1.04 -11.84
C PRO A 75 12.78 -0.08 -11.55
N LYS A 76 12.55 1.24 -11.47
CA LYS A 76 13.57 2.22 -11.01
C LYS A 76 13.77 2.19 -9.50
N ALA A 77 12.76 1.76 -8.75
CA ALA A 77 12.92 1.40 -7.35
C ALA A 77 13.39 -0.07 -7.30
N ARG A 78 14.23 -0.43 -6.33
CA ARG A 78 14.67 -1.81 -6.07
C ARG A 78 13.51 -2.67 -5.56
N PHE A 79 12.47 -2.81 -6.35
CA PHE A 79 11.18 -3.30 -5.92
C PHE A 79 10.97 -4.73 -6.43
N HIS A 80 11.20 -5.69 -5.53
CA HIS A 80 10.84 -7.07 -5.79
C HIS A 80 9.36 -7.27 -5.44
N SER A 81 8.54 -7.71 -6.39
CA SER A 81 7.11 -8.02 -6.19
C SER A 81 6.86 -8.89 -4.95
N GLY A 82 7.76 -9.83 -4.66
CA GLY A 82 7.72 -10.63 -3.43
C GLY A 82 7.91 -9.84 -2.12
N ALA A 83 8.68 -8.76 -2.12
CA ALA A 83 8.85 -7.89 -0.94
C ALA A 83 7.58 -7.06 -0.67
N LEU A 84 6.92 -6.57 -1.71
CA LEU A 84 5.61 -5.91 -1.59
C LEU A 84 4.56 -6.86 -1.04
N LEU A 85 4.48 -8.06 -1.62
CA LEU A 85 3.51 -9.06 -1.19
C LEU A 85 3.73 -9.46 0.26
N ARG A 86 4.99 -9.66 0.67
CA ARG A 86 5.31 -9.92 2.07
C ARG A 86 4.89 -8.76 2.98
N TRP A 87 5.26 -7.54 2.62
CA TRP A 87 4.89 -6.34 3.38
C TRP A 87 3.37 -6.18 3.47
N PHE A 88 2.64 -6.44 2.39
CA PHE A 88 1.19 -6.35 2.33
C PHE A 88 0.54 -7.44 3.18
N ARG A 89 0.97 -8.70 3.08
CA ARG A 89 0.43 -9.85 3.83
C ARG A 89 0.47 -9.61 5.34
N GLU A 90 1.55 -9.04 5.86
CA GLU A 90 1.69 -8.67 7.28
C GLU A 90 0.62 -7.67 7.78
N ARG A 91 -0.08 -6.99 6.86
CA ARG A 91 -1.00 -5.89 7.16
C ARG A 91 -2.39 -6.10 6.53
N ALA A 92 -2.57 -7.17 5.76
CA ALA A 92 -3.74 -7.39 4.91
C ALA A 92 -5.05 -7.49 5.72
N GLU A 93 -4.97 -7.95 6.97
CA GLU A 93 -6.11 -8.02 7.89
C GLU A 93 -6.71 -6.65 8.24
N TYR A 94 -5.95 -5.56 8.08
CA TYR A 94 -6.39 -4.19 8.37
C TYR A 94 -6.90 -3.45 7.13
N VAL A 95 -6.65 -3.98 5.93
CA VAL A 95 -6.99 -3.32 4.66
C VAL A 95 -8.48 -3.48 4.37
N GLN A 96 -9.20 -2.36 4.33
CA GLN A 96 -10.63 -2.31 4.01
C GLN A 96 -10.90 -1.67 2.64
N GLU A 97 -10.03 -0.78 2.19
CA GLU A 97 -10.11 -0.13 0.90
C GLU A 97 -8.76 -0.30 0.18
N LEU A 98 -8.77 -0.92 -1.00
CA LEU A 98 -7.60 -1.08 -1.86
C LEU A 98 -7.86 -0.37 -3.18
N GLU A 99 -6.97 0.55 -3.53
CA GLU A 99 -6.94 1.23 -4.81
C GLU A 99 -5.65 0.85 -5.52
N VAL A 100 -5.77 0.36 -6.75
CA VAL A 100 -4.64 0.02 -7.62
C VAL A 100 -4.80 0.81 -8.91
N ASP A 101 -3.86 1.70 -9.17
CA ASP A 101 -3.90 2.68 -10.25
C ASP A 101 -2.57 2.67 -11.01
N LEU A 102 -2.50 1.89 -12.09
CA LEU A 102 -1.26 1.65 -12.82
C LEU A 102 -1.32 2.24 -14.24
N THR A 103 -0.38 3.12 -14.56
CA THR A 103 -0.26 3.77 -15.87
C THR A 103 0.77 3.06 -16.77
N ASP A 104 1.07 3.69 -17.91
CA ASP A 104 1.80 3.13 -19.06
C ASP A 104 3.28 2.80 -18.81
N ILE A 105 3.78 2.95 -17.57
CA ILE A 105 5.18 2.68 -17.20
C ILE A 105 5.54 1.19 -17.40
N PHE A 106 4.56 0.29 -17.36
CA PHE A 106 4.75 -1.14 -17.61
C PHE A 106 4.66 -1.47 -19.09
N SER A 107 5.78 -1.31 -19.80
CA SER A 107 5.86 -1.50 -21.26
C SER A 107 6.07 -2.95 -21.72
N SER A 108 6.41 -3.88 -20.81
CA SER A 108 6.58 -5.31 -21.16
C SER A 108 5.40 -6.18 -20.71
N SER A 109 4.98 -7.10 -21.56
CA SER A 109 3.88 -8.06 -21.29
C SER A 109 4.16 -8.95 -20.08
N GLN A 110 5.42 -9.30 -19.85
CA GLN A 110 5.85 -10.05 -18.67
C GLN A 110 5.61 -9.25 -17.38
N MET A 111 5.97 -7.97 -17.35
CA MET A 111 5.81 -7.13 -16.16
C MET A 111 4.33 -6.89 -15.84
N VAL A 112 3.49 -6.68 -16.86
CA VAL A 112 2.03 -6.62 -16.69
C VAL A 112 1.49 -7.90 -16.06
N THR A 113 2.01 -9.06 -16.45
CA THR A 113 1.59 -10.37 -15.91
C THR A 113 2.01 -10.54 -14.46
N GLU A 114 3.26 -10.23 -14.12
CA GLU A 114 3.79 -10.31 -12.76
C GLU A 114 3.04 -9.36 -11.80
N VAL A 115 2.79 -8.13 -12.24
CA VAL A 115 2.04 -7.14 -11.47
C VAL A 115 0.59 -7.56 -11.30
N THR A 116 -0.04 -8.08 -12.36
CA THR A 116 -1.40 -8.62 -12.29
C THR A 116 -1.49 -9.75 -11.27
N ALA A 117 -0.53 -10.69 -11.26
CA ALA A 117 -0.48 -11.77 -10.28
C ALA A 117 -0.31 -11.25 -8.85
N ALA A 118 0.56 -10.25 -8.64
CA ALA A 118 0.72 -9.63 -7.33
C ALA A 118 -0.56 -8.93 -6.85
N VAL A 119 -1.27 -8.24 -7.73
CA VAL A 119 -2.55 -7.60 -7.39
C VAL A 119 -3.61 -8.64 -7.01
N VAL A 120 -3.70 -9.75 -7.75
CA VAL A 120 -4.60 -10.86 -7.41
C VAL A 120 -4.30 -11.41 -6.02
N GLU A 121 -3.03 -11.65 -5.70
CA GLU A 121 -2.63 -12.12 -4.38
C GLU A 121 -2.96 -11.11 -3.28
N MET A 122 -2.70 -9.82 -3.51
CA MET A 122 -3.04 -8.76 -2.55
C MET A 122 -4.54 -8.74 -2.25
N ILE A 123 -5.38 -8.84 -3.26
CA ILE A 123 -6.84 -8.91 -3.08
C ILE A 123 -7.21 -10.18 -2.31
N ALA A 124 -6.66 -11.34 -2.67
CA ALA A 124 -7.00 -12.62 -2.05
C ALA A 124 -6.65 -12.68 -0.55
N VAL A 125 -5.54 -12.06 -0.13
CA VAL A 125 -5.12 -12.06 1.29
C VAL A 125 -5.78 -10.98 2.13
N ALA A 126 -6.38 -9.95 1.51
CA ALA A 126 -7.06 -8.85 2.19
C ALA A 126 -8.48 -9.25 2.64
N ARG A 127 -8.58 -10.10 3.67
CA ARG A 127 -9.86 -10.65 4.16
C ARG A 127 -10.86 -9.60 4.64
N SER A 128 -10.38 -8.43 5.05
CA SER A 128 -11.22 -7.31 5.51
C SER A 128 -11.63 -6.36 4.40
N LEU A 129 -11.26 -6.65 3.14
CA LEU A 129 -11.48 -5.77 2.00
C LEU A 129 -12.97 -5.58 1.73
N ARG A 130 -13.40 -4.33 1.66
CA ARG A 130 -14.79 -3.92 1.40
C ARG A 130 -14.92 -3.10 0.13
N VAL A 131 -13.87 -2.35 -0.22
CA VAL A 131 -13.84 -1.49 -1.40
C VAL A 131 -12.60 -1.82 -2.22
N LEU A 132 -12.79 -2.16 -3.48
CA LEU A 132 -11.73 -2.37 -4.45
C LEU A 132 -11.90 -1.39 -5.60
N ARG A 133 -10.86 -0.61 -5.88
CA ARG A 133 -10.77 0.29 -7.04
C ARG A 133 -9.60 -0.15 -7.90
N LEU A 134 -9.88 -0.49 -9.16
CA LEU A 134 -8.88 -0.86 -10.14
C LEU A 134 -8.98 0.12 -11.31
N SER A 135 -7.89 0.82 -11.60
CA SER A 135 -7.80 1.77 -12.71
C SER A 135 -6.49 1.62 -13.48
N GLY A 136 -6.45 2.19 -14.68
CA GLY A 136 -5.27 2.18 -15.54
C GLY A 136 -5.13 0.92 -16.42
N ARG A 137 -3.89 0.54 -16.78
CA ARG A 137 -3.57 -0.58 -17.71
C ARG A 137 -3.57 -1.96 -17.03
N LEU A 138 -4.50 -2.21 -16.13
CA LEU A 138 -4.70 -3.53 -15.53
C LEU A 138 -5.54 -4.42 -16.45
N SER A 139 -5.13 -5.68 -16.64
CA SER A 139 -5.96 -6.67 -17.32
C SER A 139 -7.05 -7.16 -16.37
N LEU A 140 -8.18 -6.45 -16.31
CA LEU A 140 -9.31 -6.78 -15.42
C LEU A 140 -9.77 -8.23 -15.60
N GLY A 141 -9.82 -8.72 -16.84
CA GLY A 141 -10.17 -10.12 -17.13
C GLY A 141 -9.18 -11.13 -16.55
N ALA A 142 -7.88 -10.80 -16.52
CA ALA A 142 -6.88 -11.65 -15.87
C ALA A 142 -6.97 -11.58 -14.34
N ILE A 143 -7.30 -10.42 -13.77
CA ILE A 143 -7.53 -10.26 -12.33
C ILE A 143 -8.73 -11.11 -11.89
N PHE A 144 -9.88 -10.98 -12.55
CA PHE A 144 -11.09 -11.74 -12.18
C PHE A 144 -10.87 -13.25 -12.29
N ARG A 145 -10.26 -13.72 -13.40
CA ARG A 145 -9.90 -15.16 -13.53
C ARG A 145 -8.94 -15.61 -12.43
N GLY A 146 -7.93 -14.80 -12.10
CA GLY A 146 -7.00 -15.10 -11.02
C GLY A 146 -7.69 -15.23 -9.66
N LEU A 147 -8.67 -14.37 -9.38
CA LEU A 147 -9.45 -14.42 -8.15
C LEU A 147 -10.34 -15.68 -8.08
N GLU A 148 -11.02 -16.04 -9.17
CA GLU A 148 -11.81 -17.27 -9.25
C GLU A 148 -10.97 -18.51 -8.90
N THR A 149 -9.73 -18.58 -9.41
CA THR A 149 -8.83 -19.70 -9.11
C THR A 149 -8.27 -19.68 -7.69
N SER A 150 -8.20 -18.51 -7.06
CA SER A 150 -7.66 -18.33 -5.70
C SER A 150 -8.71 -18.61 -4.62
N VAL A 151 -10.00 -18.37 -4.90
CA VAL A 151 -11.12 -18.69 -4.00
C VAL A 151 -11.43 -20.19 -3.98
N ALA A 152 -11.06 -20.92 -5.03
CA ALA A 152 -11.24 -22.37 -5.13
C ALA A 152 -10.18 -23.20 -4.37
N ARG A 153 -9.22 -22.55 -3.68
CA ARG A 153 -8.15 -23.19 -2.87
C ARG A 153 -8.34 -22.88 -1.39
#